data_AF-A0A8C9DS08-F1
#
_entry.id   AF-A0A8C9DS08-F1
#
_cell.length_a   1.000
_cell.length_b   1.000
_cell.length_c   1.000
_cell.angle_alpha   90.00
_cell.angle_beta   90.00
_cell.angle_gamma   90.00
#
_symmetry.space_group_name_H-M   'P 1'
#
loop_
_entity.id
_entity.type
_entity.pdbx_description
1 polymer ?
#
loop_
_entity_poly.entity_id
_entity_poly.type
_entity_poly.pdbx_seq_one_letter_code
_entity_poly.pdbx_strand_id
1 'polypeptide(L)'
;MELGLLSMRRGELARFLFRPKYAYGTLGCPPLIPPNATVLFEIELLDFLDSAESDKFCALSAEQQDQFPLQKVLKVATTEREFGNYLFRQNRFYHAKVRYKRALLLLRRRAAPLNEQHLVEAAKLLVLLNLSFAYLKLDRPIMALHYGEQALLIDQKNAKALFRCGQACLLMTEYQKARDFLVRAQKEQPFNHDINNELKKLASYYRDYVDKEKEMCHRMFAPYGNGSTVGEN
;
A
#
# COMPACT_ATOMS: atom_id res chain seq x y z
N MET A 1 7.32 5.50 -31.04
CA MET A 1 6.14 5.52 -30.15
C MET A 1 6.34 6.45 -28.95
N GLU A 2 7.36 6.25 -28.12
CA GLU A 2 7.60 7.05 -26.89
C GLU A 2 7.56 8.58 -27.10
N LEU A 3 8.23 9.10 -28.12
CA LEU A 3 8.21 10.54 -28.45
C LEU A 3 6.79 11.06 -28.76
N GLY A 4 5.94 10.24 -29.37
CA GLY A 4 4.55 10.60 -29.64
C GLY A 4 3.73 10.66 -28.35
N LEU A 5 3.92 9.68 -27.45
CA LEU A 5 3.26 9.67 -26.14
C LEU A 5 3.60 10.92 -25.31
N LEU A 6 4.84 11.42 -25.37
CA LEU A 6 5.25 12.64 -24.67
C LEU A 6 4.57 13.92 -25.18
N SER A 7 4.02 13.90 -26.40
CA SER A 7 3.27 15.04 -26.96
C SER A 7 1.77 15.02 -26.66
N MET A 8 1.25 13.90 -26.15
CA MET A 8 -0.18 13.70 -25.93
C MET A 8 -0.65 14.23 -24.57
N ARG A 9 -1.93 14.57 -24.50
CA ARG A 9 -2.66 14.92 -23.28
C ARG A 9 -3.42 13.71 -22.74
N ARG A 10 -3.78 13.77 -21.46
CA ARG A 10 -4.57 12.71 -20.83
C ARG A 10 -5.94 12.59 -21.50
N GLY A 11 -6.33 11.36 -21.84
CA GLY A 11 -7.54 11.03 -22.58
C GLY A 11 -7.48 11.35 -24.07
N GLU A 12 -6.33 11.79 -24.60
CA GLU A 12 -6.19 12.11 -26.01
C GLU A 12 -6.15 10.83 -26.85
N LEU A 13 -6.90 10.83 -27.94
CA LEU A 13 -6.77 9.85 -29.01
C LEU A 13 -6.05 10.51 -30.20
N ALA A 14 -4.89 9.98 -30.55
CA ALA A 14 -4.04 10.52 -31.61
C ALA A 14 -3.59 9.43 -32.58
N ARG A 15 -3.40 9.84 -33.85
CA ARG A 15 -2.91 8.96 -34.91
C ARG A 15 -1.47 9.33 -35.25
N PHE A 16 -0.58 8.35 -35.23
CA PHE A 16 0.83 8.52 -35.54
C PHE A 16 1.23 7.64 -36.72
N LEU A 17 1.80 8.25 -37.76
CA LEU A 17 2.36 7.54 -38.90
C LEU A 17 3.85 7.30 -38.66
N PHE A 18 4.23 6.05 -38.42
CA PHE A 18 5.61 5.67 -38.17
C PHE A 18 6.26 5.09 -39.42
N ARG A 19 7.33 5.74 -39.88
CA ARG A 19 8.26 5.15 -40.85
C ARG A 19 8.86 3.85 -40.30
N PRO A 20 9.34 2.93 -41.15
CA PRO A 20 9.78 1.60 -40.71
C PRO A 20 10.82 1.63 -39.59
N LYS A 21 11.77 2.59 -39.65
CA LYS A 21 12.80 2.81 -38.62
C LYS A 21 12.28 3.12 -37.21
N TYR A 22 11.02 3.54 -37.07
CA TYR A 22 10.38 3.87 -35.80
C TYR A 22 9.24 2.90 -35.44
N ALA A 23 9.10 1.81 -36.21
CA ALA A 23 8.12 0.74 -36.04
C ALA A 23 8.84 -0.63 -36.07
N TYR A 24 8.50 -1.50 -37.03
CA TYR A 24 8.98 -2.89 -37.09
C TYR A 24 10.24 -3.11 -37.94
N GLY A 25 10.82 -2.03 -38.50
CA GLY A 25 12.09 -2.08 -39.22
C GLY A 25 12.13 -3.07 -40.39
N THR A 26 13.30 -3.61 -40.66
CA THR A 26 13.57 -4.55 -41.76
C THR A 26 12.99 -5.93 -41.52
N LEU A 27 12.72 -6.30 -40.27
CA LEU A 27 12.17 -7.61 -39.94
C LEU A 27 10.64 -7.66 -40.09
N GLY A 28 9.96 -6.52 -39.92
CA GLY A 28 8.50 -6.50 -39.87
C GLY A 28 7.97 -7.26 -38.65
N CYS A 29 6.73 -7.74 -38.73
CA CYS A 29 6.12 -8.66 -37.77
C CYS A 29 5.29 -9.70 -38.53
N PRO A 30 5.93 -10.71 -39.15
CA PRO A 30 5.23 -11.70 -39.97
C PRO A 30 4.23 -12.55 -39.15
N PRO A 31 3.09 -12.95 -39.73
CA PRO A 31 2.62 -12.65 -41.09
C PRO A 31 1.88 -11.30 -41.22
N LEU A 32 1.70 -10.58 -40.11
CA LEU A 32 0.80 -9.42 -40.01
C LEU A 32 1.36 -8.14 -40.65
N ILE A 33 2.67 -7.91 -40.51
CA ILE A 33 3.33 -6.67 -40.95
C ILE A 33 4.55 -7.04 -41.79
N PRO A 34 4.59 -6.65 -43.08
CA PRO A 34 5.74 -6.88 -43.94
C PRO A 34 7.01 -6.19 -43.44
N PRO A 35 8.20 -6.71 -43.83
CA PRO A 35 9.46 -5.98 -43.79
C PRO A 35 9.35 -4.56 -44.33
N ASN A 36 9.96 -3.59 -43.65
CA ASN A 36 10.04 -2.19 -44.06
C ASN A 36 8.69 -1.48 -44.29
N ALA A 37 7.61 -1.91 -43.63
CA ALA A 37 6.30 -1.27 -43.74
C ALA A 37 6.21 0.02 -42.91
N THR A 38 5.54 1.05 -43.45
CA THR A 38 5.09 2.22 -42.69
C THR A 38 3.77 1.88 -42.02
N VAL A 39 3.63 2.20 -40.73
CA VAL A 39 2.46 1.78 -39.92
C VAL A 39 1.77 3.01 -39.34
N LEU A 40 0.44 3.04 -39.44
CA LEU A 40 -0.41 4.00 -38.75
C LEU A 40 -0.87 3.39 -37.43
N PHE A 41 -0.49 4.01 -36.31
CA PHE A 41 -1.02 3.66 -35.00
C PHE A 41 -2.08 4.67 -34.58
N GLU A 42 -3.22 4.17 -34.12
CA GLU A 42 -4.19 4.94 -33.35
C GLU A 42 -3.94 4.64 -31.87
N ILE A 43 -3.61 5.66 -31.10
CA ILE A 43 -3.22 5.53 -29.70
C ILE A 43 -4.17 6.37 -28.86
N GLU A 44 -4.79 5.76 -27.86
CA GLU A 44 -5.53 6.46 -26.80
C GLU A 44 -4.68 6.50 -25.53
N LEU A 45 -4.30 7.71 -25.09
CA LEU A 45 -3.54 7.90 -23.86
C LEU A 45 -4.50 7.99 -22.67
N LEU A 46 -4.82 6.84 -22.08
CA LEU A 46 -5.81 6.75 -20.99
C LEU A 46 -5.45 7.61 -19.78
N ASP A 47 -4.24 7.45 -19.24
CA ASP A 47 -3.78 8.20 -18.07
C ASP A 47 -2.26 8.23 -18.01
N PHE A 48 -1.72 9.30 -17.42
CA PHE A 48 -0.32 9.38 -17.05
C PHE A 48 -0.16 10.29 -15.85
N LEU A 49 0.95 10.13 -15.15
CA LEU A 49 1.29 10.97 -14.03
C LEU A 49 2.58 11.73 -14.37
N ASP A 50 2.53 13.05 -14.29
CA ASP A 50 3.70 13.90 -14.49
C ASP A 50 4.56 13.92 -13.22
N SER A 51 5.71 13.25 -13.27
CA SER A 51 6.65 13.18 -12.14
C SER A 51 7.73 14.24 -12.23
N ALA A 52 7.79 15.04 -13.30
CA ALA A 52 8.94 15.88 -13.59
C ALA A 52 9.19 16.93 -12.49
N GLU A 53 8.13 17.59 -12.00
CA GLU A 53 8.26 18.53 -10.87
C GLU A 53 8.74 17.84 -9.59
N SER A 54 8.21 16.65 -9.30
CA SER A 54 8.55 15.91 -8.09
C SER A 54 9.98 15.36 -8.12
N ASP A 55 10.39 14.82 -9.27
CA ASP A 55 11.72 14.26 -9.47
C ASP A 55 12.79 15.35 -9.45
N LYS A 56 12.54 16.51 -10.09
CA LYS A 56 13.40 17.68 -9.95
C LYS A 56 13.51 18.12 -8.49
N PHE A 57 12.38 18.22 -7.77
CA PHE A 57 12.39 18.64 -6.37
C PHE A 57 13.17 17.69 -5.47
N CYS A 58 13.00 16.38 -5.63
CA CYS A 58 13.70 15.41 -4.77
C CYS A 58 15.17 15.19 -5.15
N ALA A 59 15.60 15.64 -6.33
CA ALA A 59 17.01 15.68 -6.69
C ALA A 59 17.77 16.85 -6.02
N LEU A 60 17.06 17.85 -5.50
CA LEU A 60 17.66 18.96 -4.75
C LEU A 60 18.22 18.50 -3.39
N SER A 61 19.23 19.21 -2.89
CA SER A 61 19.75 19.01 -1.53
C SER A 61 18.70 19.41 -0.47
N ALA A 62 18.91 18.99 0.77
CA ALA A 62 17.98 19.35 1.85
C ALA A 62 17.90 20.87 2.04
N GLU A 63 19.04 21.55 1.99
CA GLU A 63 19.15 23.01 2.14
C GLU A 63 18.41 23.74 1.00
N GLN A 64 18.46 23.20 -0.22
CA GLN A 64 17.74 23.75 -1.37
C GLN A 64 16.23 23.50 -1.27
N GLN A 65 15.81 22.33 -0.77
CA GLN A 65 14.40 22.01 -0.54
C GLN A 65 13.77 22.95 0.49
N ASP A 66 14.52 23.33 1.52
CA ASP A 66 14.05 24.20 2.61
C ASP A 66 13.81 25.66 2.18
N GLN A 67 14.40 26.11 1.06
CA GLN A 67 14.16 27.43 0.49
C GLN A 67 12.76 27.58 -0.13
N PHE A 68 12.09 26.45 -0.44
CA PHE A 68 10.76 26.50 -1.03
C PHE A 68 9.68 26.74 0.03
N PRO A 69 8.53 27.35 -0.31
CA PRO A 69 7.40 27.50 0.61
C PRO A 69 6.74 26.15 0.95
N LEU A 70 6.05 26.07 2.10
CA LEU A 70 5.45 24.82 2.58
C LEU A 70 4.47 24.24 1.56
N GLN A 71 3.71 25.12 0.89
CA GLN A 71 2.78 24.74 -0.16
C GLN A 71 3.44 23.94 -1.29
N LYS A 72 4.69 24.27 -1.70
CA LYS A 72 5.40 23.50 -2.73
C LYS A 72 5.73 22.10 -2.21
N VAL A 73 6.19 21.98 -0.96
CA VAL A 73 6.49 20.68 -0.34
C VAL A 73 5.23 19.83 -0.21
N LEU A 74 4.12 20.41 0.24
CA LEU A 74 2.82 19.74 0.34
C LEU A 74 2.33 19.27 -1.03
N LYS A 75 2.49 20.09 -2.08
CA LYS A 75 2.16 19.71 -3.46
C LYS A 75 2.99 18.50 -3.91
N VAL A 76 4.32 18.54 -3.72
CA VAL A 76 5.21 17.44 -4.11
C VAL A 76 4.88 16.16 -3.32
N ALA A 77 4.66 16.25 -2.01
CA ALA A 77 4.27 15.10 -1.19
C ALA A 77 2.92 14.51 -1.62
N THR A 78 1.97 15.37 -2.01
CA THR A 78 0.66 14.96 -2.55
C THR A 78 0.83 14.22 -3.87
N THR A 79 1.65 14.74 -4.78
CA THR A 79 2.00 14.09 -6.04
C THR A 79 2.63 12.72 -5.80
N GLU A 80 3.64 12.60 -4.93
CA GLU A 80 4.25 11.31 -4.58
C GLU A 80 3.23 10.32 -4.00
N ARG A 81 2.30 10.80 -3.16
CA ARG A 81 1.20 9.97 -2.65
C ARG A 81 0.26 9.51 -3.78
N GLU A 82 -0.04 10.34 -4.75
CA GLU A 82 -0.90 9.99 -5.89
C GLU A 82 -0.22 9.00 -6.83
N PHE A 83 1.07 9.14 -7.08
CA PHE A 83 1.90 8.11 -7.72
C PHE A 83 1.82 6.78 -6.98
N GLY A 84 1.94 6.82 -5.65
CA GLY A 84 1.75 5.65 -4.82
C GLY A 84 0.37 5.03 -5.00
N ASN A 85 -0.71 5.83 -5.02
CA ASN A 85 -2.08 5.35 -5.21
C ASN A 85 -2.27 4.69 -6.57
N TYR A 86 -1.72 5.28 -7.63
CA TYR A 86 -1.78 4.72 -8.98
C TYR A 86 -1.10 3.35 -9.03
N LEU A 87 0.15 3.26 -8.55
CA LEU A 87 0.87 1.99 -8.48
C LEU A 87 0.15 0.96 -7.60
N PHE A 88 -0.49 1.41 -6.53
CA PHE A 88 -1.27 0.54 -5.65
C PHE A 88 -2.48 -0.07 -6.37
N ARG A 89 -3.22 0.72 -7.15
CA ARG A 89 -4.35 0.21 -7.97
C ARG A 89 -3.91 -0.80 -9.02
N GLN A 90 -2.67 -0.69 -9.50
CA GLN A 90 -2.04 -1.65 -10.41
C GLN A 90 -1.44 -2.88 -9.68
N ASN A 91 -1.76 -3.08 -8.40
CA ASN A 91 -1.20 -4.13 -7.53
C ASN A 91 0.34 -4.09 -7.38
N ARG A 92 1.01 -2.99 -7.77
CA ARG A 92 2.46 -2.79 -7.63
C ARG A 92 2.80 -2.25 -6.24
N PHE A 93 2.47 -3.01 -5.20
CA PHE A 93 2.54 -2.56 -3.79
C PHE A 93 3.94 -2.15 -3.34
N TYR A 94 4.99 -2.84 -3.81
CA TYR A 94 6.37 -2.49 -3.47
C TYR A 94 6.73 -1.08 -3.94
N HIS A 95 6.41 -0.76 -5.20
CA HIS A 95 6.68 0.57 -5.77
C HIS A 95 5.77 1.64 -5.16
N ALA A 96 4.50 1.30 -4.87
CA ALA A 96 3.59 2.20 -4.16
C ALA A 96 4.17 2.60 -2.80
N LYS A 97 4.64 1.63 -2.01
CA LYS A 97 5.33 1.85 -0.73
C LYS A 97 6.54 2.78 -0.87
N VAL A 98 7.37 2.61 -1.91
CA VAL A 98 8.54 3.48 -2.15
C VAL A 98 8.10 4.94 -2.33
N ARG A 99 7.07 5.19 -3.15
CA ARG A 99 6.51 6.53 -3.37
C ARG A 99 5.92 7.13 -2.10
N TYR A 100 5.14 6.36 -1.33
CA TYR A 100 4.61 6.84 -0.05
C TYR A 100 5.72 7.16 0.96
N LYS A 101 6.80 6.37 1.02
CA LYS A 101 7.95 6.67 1.90
C LYS A 101 8.63 7.97 1.52
N ARG A 102 8.77 8.25 0.22
CA ARG A 102 9.31 9.52 -0.29
C ARG A 102 8.42 10.69 0.14
N ALA A 103 7.09 10.58 -0.01
CA ALA A 103 6.15 11.59 0.49
C ALA A 103 6.32 11.83 2.01
N LEU A 104 6.40 10.76 2.81
CA LEU A 104 6.56 10.88 4.27
C LEU A 104 7.89 11.53 4.67
N LEU A 105 8.97 11.23 3.94
CA LEU A 105 10.28 11.84 4.19
C LEU A 105 10.23 13.37 4.00
N LEU A 106 9.59 13.83 2.92
CA LEU A 106 9.40 15.26 2.64
C LEU A 106 8.59 15.95 3.75
N LEU A 107 7.54 15.31 4.24
CA LEU A 107 6.68 15.85 5.30
C LEU A 107 7.32 15.83 6.70
N ARG A 108 8.36 15.02 6.92
CA ARG A 108 9.06 14.93 8.21
C ARG A 108 10.22 15.91 8.34
N ARG A 109 10.91 16.23 7.24
CA ARG A 109 12.09 17.10 7.24
C ARG A 109 11.76 18.54 7.60
N ARG A 110 10.59 19.02 7.18
CA ARG A 110 10.20 20.41 7.36
C ARG A 110 9.47 20.63 8.68
N ALA A 111 10.04 21.48 9.53
CA ALA A 111 9.30 22.10 10.62
C ALA A 111 8.25 23.05 10.02
N ALA A 112 6.98 22.75 10.20
CA ALA A 112 5.93 23.68 9.85
C ALA A 112 5.74 24.71 10.97
N PRO A 113 5.46 25.98 10.63
CA PRO A 113 5.03 26.94 11.62
C PRO A 113 3.70 26.47 12.26
N LEU A 114 3.45 26.88 13.51
CA LEU A 114 2.30 26.39 14.30
C LEU A 114 0.95 26.52 13.57
N ASN A 115 0.76 27.60 12.81
CA ASN A 115 -0.47 27.83 12.04
C ASN A 115 -0.66 26.84 10.88
N GLU A 116 0.41 26.28 10.33
CA GLU A 116 0.36 25.35 9.19
C GLU A 116 0.60 23.88 9.59
N GLN A 117 0.92 23.62 10.87
CA GLN A 117 1.20 22.28 11.37
C GLN A 117 0.05 21.29 11.06
N HIS A 118 -1.19 21.76 11.17
CA HIS A 118 -2.38 20.96 10.87
C HIS A 118 -2.42 20.46 9.41
N LEU A 119 -1.91 21.25 8.45
CA LEU A 119 -1.84 20.86 7.04
C LEU A 119 -0.82 19.72 6.83
N VAL A 120 0.32 19.81 7.52
CA VAL A 120 1.35 18.78 7.48
C VAL A 120 0.86 17.49 8.13
N GLU A 121 0.20 17.57 9.29
CA GLU A 121 -0.34 16.38 9.96
C GLU A 121 -1.47 15.73 9.15
N ALA A 122 -2.35 16.52 8.52
CA ALA A 122 -3.36 16.00 7.60
C ALA A 122 -2.73 15.27 6.40
N ALA A 123 -1.67 15.84 5.80
CA ALA A 123 -0.95 15.19 4.72
C ALA A 123 -0.22 13.90 5.18
N LYS A 124 0.43 13.93 6.35
CA LYS A 124 1.10 12.76 6.95
C LYS A 124 0.11 11.65 7.21
N LEU A 125 -1.06 11.96 7.79
CA LEU A 125 -2.11 10.98 8.07
C LEU A 125 -2.48 10.18 6.82
N LEU A 126 -2.73 10.86 5.69
CA LEU A 126 -3.06 10.20 4.43
C LEU A 126 -1.94 9.28 3.94
N VAL A 127 -0.68 9.70 4.06
CA VAL A 127 0.49 8.91 3.64
C VAL A 127 0.71 7.71 4.57
N LEU A 128 0.59 7.88 5.88
CA LEU A 128 0.75 6.83 6.89
C LEU A 128 -0.32 5.74 6.74
N LEU A 129 -1.57 6.15 6.52
CA LEU A 129 -2.67 5.25 6.17
C LEU A 129 -2.31 4.39 4.94
N ASN A 130 -1.82 5.02 3.88
CA ASN A 130 -1.43 4.33 2.65
C ASN A 130 -0.22 3.40 2.84
N LEU A 131 0.78 3.79 3.63
CA LEU A 131 1.92 2.93 3.98
C LEU A 131 1.47 1.70 4.76
N SER A 132 0.65 1.88 5.79
CA SER A 132 0.10 0.78 6.59
C SER A 132 -0.60 -0.24 5.68
N PHE A 133 -1.43 0.24 4.74
CA PHE A 133 -2.12 -0.64 3.82
C PHE A 133 -1.18 -1.33 2.82
N ALA A 134 -0.20 -0.61 2.28
CA ALA A 134 0.80 -1.18 1.37
C ALA A 134 1.62 -2.27 2.05
N TYR A 135 1.96 -2.12 3.33
CA TYR A 135 2.68 -3.13 4.08
C TYR A 135 1.80 -4.34 4.43
N LEU A 136 0.49 -4.18 4.67
CA LEU A 136 -0.45 -5.31 4.75
C LEU A 136 -0.45 -6.12 3.44
N LYS A 137 -0.54 -5.43 2.29
CA LYS A 137 -0.51 -6.09 0.98
C LYS A 137 0.83 -6.75 0.63
N LEU A 138 1.91 -6.37 1.32
CA LEU A 138 3.24 -6.95 1.18
C LEU A 138 3.54 -8.04 2.24
N ASP A 139 2.55 -8.40 3.05
CA ASP A 139 2.69 -9.37 4.16
C ASP A 139 3.83 -9.00 5.13
N ARG A 140 3.89 -7.72 5.50
CA ARG A 140 4.86 -7.18 6.47
C ARG A 140 4.10 -6.56 7.64
N PRO A 141 3.46 -7.37 8.49
CA PRO A 141 2.51 -6.88 9.48
C PRO A 141 3.14 -5.97 10.55
N ILE A 142 4.38 -6.21 10.95
CA ILE A 142 5.10 -5.34 11.91
C ILE A 142 5.17 -3.89 11.39
N MET A 143 5.53 -3.72 10.11
CA MET A 143 5.60 -2.39 9.51
C MET A 143 4.20 -1.79 9.28
N ALA A 144 3.22 -2.63 8.95
CA ALA A 144 1.84 -2.19 8.79
C ALA A 144 1.26 -1.63 10.11
N LEU A 145 1.51 -2.33 11.22
CA LEU A 145 1.12 -1.90 12.56
C LEU A 145 1.83 -0.60 12.92
N HIS A 146 3.16 -0.53 12.76
CA HIS A 146 3.94 0.68 13.07
C HIS A 146 3.42 1.95 12.38
N TYR A 147 3.11 1.88 11.09
CA TYR A 147 2.54 3.04 10.37
C TYR A 147 1.08 3.30 10.72
N GLY A 148 0.31 2.25 11.03
CA GLY A 148 -1.06 2.40 11.52
C GLY A 148 -1.11 3.11 12.88
N GLU A 149 -0.25 2.73 13.81
CA GLU A 149 -0.12 3.39 15.11
C GLU A 149 0.34 4.84 14.99
N GLN A 150 1.28 5.14 14.10
CA GLN A 150 1.63 6.53 13.80
C GLN A 150 0.46 7.36 13.26
N ALA A 151 -0.40 6.76 12.43
CA ALA A 151 -1.63 7.43 12.00
C ALA A 151 -2.58 7.69 13.18
N LEU A 152 -2.64 6.77 14.15
CA LEU A 152 -3.45 6.92 15.37
C LEU A 152 -2.90 7.95 16.36
N LEU A 153 -1.60 8.25 16.33
CA LEU A 153 -1.03 9.37 17.08
C LEU A 153 -1.53 10.72 16.55
N ILE A 154 -1.87 10.80 15.26
CA ILE A 154 -2.44 12.01 14.63
C ILE A 154 -3.95 12.04 14.82
N ASP A 155 -4.63 10.93 14.55
CA ASP A 155 -6.08 10.79 14.67
C ASP A 155 -6.43 9.45 15.35
N GLN A 156 -6.66 9.52 16.66
CA GLN A 156 -6.91 8.35 17.51
C GLN A 156 -8.21 7.59 17.16
N LYS A 157 -9.14 8.27 16.47
CA LYS A 157 -10.44 7.73 16.07
C LYS A 157 -10.47 7.30 14.61
N ASN A 158 -9.33 7.29 13.92
CA ASN A 158 -9.29 6.94 12.51
C ASN A 158 -9.66 5.46 12.27
N ALA A 159 -10.88 5.20 11.82
CA ALA A 159 -11.39 3.84 11.60
C ALA A 159 -10.51 3.02 10.64
N LYS A 160 -9.93 3.64 9.61
CA LYS A 160 -9.03 2.96 8.66
C LYS A 160 -7.71 2.54 9.32
N ALA A 161 -7.13 3.39 10.17
CA ALA A 161 -5.92 3.04 10.89
C ALA A 161 -6.20 1.91 11.91
N LEU A 162 -7.25 2.05 12.71
CA LEU A 162 -7.68 1.02 13.67
C LEU A 162 -7.90 -0.33 12.98
N PHE A 163 -8.66 -0.34 11.89
CA PHE A 163 -8.93 -1.55 11.11
C PHE A 163 -7.64 -2.22 10.61
N ARG A 164 -6.71 -1.43 10.04
CA ARG A 164 -5.43 -1.95 9.52
C ARG A 164 -4.50 -2.45 10.62
N CYS A 165 -4.44 -1.78 11.77
CA CYS A 165 -3.73 -2.29 12.94
C CYS A 165 -4.31 -3.64 13.40
N GLY A 166 -5.64 -3.75 13.42
CA GLY A 166 -6.34 -5.00 13.71
C GLY A 166 -5.96 -6.13 12.75
N GLN A 167 -5.94 -5.85 11.44
CA GLN A 167 -5.49 -6.81 10.42
C GLN A 167 -4.02 -7.21 10.60
N ALA A 168 -3.13 -6.26 10.92
CA ALA A 168 -1.72 -6.52 11.16
C ALA A 168 -1.51 -7.42 12.39
N CYS A 169 -2.18 -7.13 13.51
CA CYS A 169 -2.13 -7.96 14.72
C CYS A 169 -2.68 -9.37 14.46
N LEU A 170 -3.74 -9.49 13.65
CA LEU A 170 -4.30 -10.79 13.28
C LEU A 170 -3.27 -11.65 12.51
N LEU A 171 -2.57 -11.07 11.54
CA LEU A 171 -1.48 -11.73 10.81
C LEU A 171 -0.32 -12.15 11.72
N MET A 172 -0.09 -11.42 12.81
CA MET A 172 0.92 -11.74 13.83
C MET A 172 0.38 -12.68 14.93
N THR A 173 -0.84 -13.20 14.80
CA THR A 173 -1.52 -14.03 15.81
C THR A 173 -1.70 -13.36 17.17
N GLU A 174 -1.60 -12.04 17.25
CA GLU A 174 -1.84 -11.25 18.45
C GLU A 174 -3.35 -10.97 18.62
N TYR A 175 -4.12 -12.02 18.88
CA TYR A 175 -5.59 -11.98 18.83
C TYR A 175 -6.22 -10.94 19.76
N GLN A 176 -5.68 -10.77 20.97
CA GLN A 176 -6.22 -9.80 21.92
C GLN A 176 -6.02 -8.36 21.42
N LYS A 177 -4.82 -8.01 20.94
CA LYS A 177 -4.57 -6.67 20.37
C LYS A 177 -5.39 -6.45 19.11
N ALA A 178 -5.53 -7.48 18.26
CA ALA A 178 -6.37 -7.42 17.08
C ALA A 178 -7.83 -7.11 17.45
N ARG A 179 -8.37 -7.75 18.49
CA ARG A 179 -9.71 -7.48 19.03
C ARG A 179 -9.86 -6.04 19.48
N ASP A 180 -8.92 -5.53 20.26
CA ASP A 180 -8.98 -4.19 20.83
C ASP A 180 -9.03 -3.12 19.72
N PHE A 181 -8.19 -3.26 18.70
CA PHE A 181 -8.22 -2.37 17.53
C PHE A 181 -9.52 -2.48 16.73
N LEU A 182 -9.98 -3.70 16.42
CA LEU A 182 -11.16 -3.91 15.58
C LEU A 182 -12.46 -3.49 16.26
N VAL A 183 -12.59 -3.69 17.57
CA VAL A 183 -13.75 -3.21 18.35
C VAL A 183 -13.78 -1.68 18.38
N ARG A 184 -12.62 -1.03 18.55
CA ARG A 184 -12.53 0.43 18.43
C ARG A 184 -12.92 0.90 17.02
N ALA A 185 -12.45 0.22 15.97
CA ALA A 185 -12.84 0.53 14.60
C ALA A 185 -14.37 0.40 14.38
N GLN A 186 -14.98 -0.64 14.94
CA GLN A 186 -16.42 -0.88 14.88
C GLN A 186 -17.20 0.21 15.64
N LYS A 187 -16.71 0.70 16.77
CA LYS A 187 -17.35 1.81 17.50
C LYS A 187 -17.42 3.09 16.65
N GLU A 188 -16.36 3.38 15.88
CA GLU A 188 -16.33 4.54 14.99
C GLU A 188 -17.16 4.31 13.70
N GLN A 189 -17.29 3.06 13.23
CA GLN A 189 -18.08 2.70 12.06
C GLN A 189 -18.89 1.39 12.26
N PRO A 190 -20.03 1.43 12.98
CA PRO A 190 -20.76 0.22 13.38
C PRO A 190 -21.31 -0.62 12.21
N PHE A 191 -21.68 0.03 11.12
CA PHE A 191 -22.30 -0.61 9.95
C PHE A 191 -21.29 -1.03 8.86
N ASN A 192 -19.99 -0.84 9.11
CA ASN A 192 -18.96 -1.20 8.15
C ASN A 192 -18.82 -2.73 8.04
N HIS A 193 -19.17 -3.27 6.87
CA HIS A 193 -19.14 -4.70 6.61
C HIS A 193 -17.73 -5.29 6.67
N ASP A 194 -16.70 -4.57 6.25
CA ASP A 194 -15.31 -5.05 6.26
C ASP A 194 -14.83 -5.27 7.71
N ILE A 195 -15.10 -4.30 8.59
CA ILE A 195 -14.74 -4.40 10.03
C ILE A 195 -15.48 -5.57 10.68
N ASN A 196 -16.78 -5.68 10.43
CA ASN A 196 -17.60 -6.74 11.00
C ASN A 196 -17.18 -8.14 10.50
N ASN A 197 -16.80 -8.26 9.23
CA ASN A 197 -16.29 -9.51 8.67
C ASN A 197 -14.92 -9.88 9.24
N GLU A 198 -14.04 -8.90 9.46
CA GLU A 198 -12.74 -9.14 10.08
C GLU A 198 -12.87 -9.58 11.55
N LEU A 199 -13.82 -9.01 12.30
CA LEU A 199 -14.16 -9.47 13.66
C LEU A 199 -14.67 -10.92 13.68
N LYS A 200 -15.47 -11.32 12.68
CA LYS A 200 -15.91 -12.72 12.53
C LYS A 200 -14.72 -13.65 12.25
N LYS A 201 -13.80 -13.25 11.37
CA LYS A 201 -12.57 -14.02 11.10
C LYS A 201 -11.72 -14.16 12.36
N LEU A 202 -11.51 -13.07 13.11
CA LEU A 202 -10.81 -13.08 14.38
C LEU A 202 -11.46 -14.08 15.37
N ALA A 203 -12.78 -14.07 15.50
CA ALA A 203 -13.49 -14.98 16.40
C ALA A 203 -13.32 -16.46 15.99
N SER A 204 -13.28 -16.74 14.69
CA SER A 204 -12.97 -18.09 14.18
C SER A 204 -11.55 -18.50 14.53
N TYR A 205 -10.54 -17.68 14.17
CA TYR A 205 -9.14 -17.99 14.43
C TYR A 205 -8.82 -18.16 15.92
N TYR A 206 -9.42 -17.31 16.76
CA TYR A 206 -9.25 -17.41 18.20
C TYR A 206 -9.84 -18.70 18.77
N ARG A 207 -10.99 -19.15 18.27
CA ARG A 207 -11.59 -20.43 18.68
C ARG A 207 -10.69 -21.60 18.29
N ASP A 208 -10.23 -21.63 17.04
CA ASP A 208 -9.34 -22.67 16.54
C ASP A 208 -8.02 -22.73 17.32
N TYR A 209 -7.49 -21.57 17.73
CA TYR A 209 -6.33 -21.48 18.60
C TYR A 209 -6.58 -22.12 19.97
N VAL A 210 -7.66 -21.75 20.65
CA VAL A 210 -8.02 -22.27 21.98
C VAL A 210 -8.30 -23.77 21.93
N ASP A 211 -8.97 -24.26 20.89
CA ASP A 211 -9.26 -25.69 20.75
C ASP A 211 -7.98 -26.51 20.56
N LYS A 212 -7.02 -26.00 19.77
CA LYS A 212 -5.68 -26.61 19.63
C LYS A 212 -4.88 -26.60 20.93
N GLU A 213 -4.92 -25.51 21.70
CA GLU A 213 -4.28 -25.45 23.02
C GLU A 213 -4.88 -26.49 23.97
N LYS A 214 -6.21 -26.61 24.03
CA LYS A 214 -6.88 -27.63 24.84
C LYS A 214 -6.47 -29.03 24.44
N GLU A 215 -6.46 -29.33 23.15
CA GLU A 215 -6.06 -30.64 22.65
C GLU A 215 -4.59 -30.96 22.98
N MET A 216 -3.69 -29.97 22.84
CA MET A 216 -2.28 -30.10 23.21
C MET A 216 -2.13 -30.38 24.71
N CYS A 217 -2.83 -29.63 25.57
CA CYS A 217 -2.86 -29.86 27.00
C CYS A 217 -3.37 -31.28 27.32
N HIS A 218 -4.50 -31.70 26.72
CA HIS A 218 -5.03 -33.04 26.91
C HIS A 218 -4.04 -34.14 26.51
N ARG A 219 -3.30 -33.98 25.41
CA ARG A 219 -2.25 -34.93 24.99
C ARG A 219 -1.05 -34.94 25.93
N MET A 220 -0.65 -33.77 26.46
CA MET A 220 0.48 -33.67 27.39
C MET A 220 0.20 -34.30 28.75
N PHE A 221 -1.06 -34.26 29.21
CA PHE A 221 -1.51 -34.85 30.48
C PHE A 221 -2.21 -36.21 30.33
N ALA A 222 -2.26 -36.76 29.11
CA ALA A 222 -2.70 -38.13 28.91
C ALA A 222 -1.70 -39.06 29.63
N PRO A 223 -2.16 -40.00 30.49
CA PRO A 223 -1.26 -40.95 31.11
C PRO A 223 -0.50 -41.67 30.00
N TYR A 224 0.84 -41.75 30.09
CA TYR A 224 1.60 -42.72 29.29
C TYR A 224 0.98 -44.08 29.59
N GLY A 225 0.19 -44.59 28.64
CA GLY A 225 -0.48 -45.86 28.78
C GLY A 225 0.56 -46.90 29.11
N ASN A 226 0.42 -47.49 30.30
CA ASN A 226 1.13 -48.69 30.70
C ASN A 226 1.20 -49.65 29.51
N GLY A 227 2.41 -49.89 29.01
CA GLY A 227 2.69 -51.04 28.19
C GLY A 227 2.29 -52.27 28.97
N SER A 228 1.13 -52.80 28.59
CA SER A 228 0.50 -54.06 28.95
C SER A 228 1.41 -55.02 29.71
N THR A 229 1.27 -55.05 31.04
CA THR A 229 1.34 -56.31 31.75
C THR A 229 0.17 -57.17 31.27
N VAL A 230 0.45 -58.46 31.05
CA VAL A 230 -0.38 -59.65 31.26
C VAL A 230 -0.14 -60.66 30.13
N GLY A 231 0.48 -61.77 30.53
CA GLY A 231 0.66 -62.98 29.76
C GLY A 231 1.40 -64.06 30.56
N GLU A 232 1.09 -64.22 31.84
CA GLU A 232 1.35 -65.48 32.55
C GLU A 232 0.07 -66.33 32.50
N ASN A 233 0.16 -67.44 31.77
CA ASN A 233 -0.32 -68.77 32.14
C ASN A 233 0.17 -69.78 31.10
#